data_AF-A0A3N5F7U9-F1
#
_entry.id   AF-A0A3N5F7U9-F1
#
_cell.length_a   1.000
_cell.length_b   1.000
_cell.length_c   1.000
_cell.angle_alpha   90.00
_cell.angle_beta   90.00
_cell.angle_gamma   90.00
#
_symmetry.space_group_name_H-M   'P 1'
#
loop_
_entity.id
_entity.type
_entity.pdbx_description
1 polymer ?
#
loop_
_entity_poly.entity_id
_entity_poly.type
_entity_poly.pdbx_seq_one_letter_code
_entity_poly.pdbx_strand_id
1 'polypeptide(L)'
;MATLIRIITCFNISGRLCAAFICLMLLFPSTPAVAADRSGDEFLAGYIASILERDLHWERDSYILKIVNGVATITVFKDDPMRREAADKQLRAIDG
;
A
#
# COMPACT_ATOMS: atom_id res chain seq x y z
N MET A 1 32.06 17.03 47.61
CA MET A 1 31.71 15.63 47.27
C MET A 1 30.28 15.42 46.77
N ALA A 2 29.47 16.47 46.49
CA ALA A 2 28.09 16.28 46.01
C ALA A 2 27.93 16.30 44.47
N THR A 3 28.86 16.95 43.75
CA THR A 3 28.79 17.13 42.28
C THR A 3 29.19 15.88 41.49
N LEU A 4 30.09 15.04 42.03
CA LEU A 4 30.59 13.84 41.35
C LEU A 4 29.54 12.71 41.29
N ILE A 5 28.73 12.56 42.35
CA ILE A 5 27.68 11.53 42.45
C ILE A 5 26.55 11.77 41.42
N ARG A 6 26.27 13.04 41.09
CA ARG A 6 25.22 13.44 40.15
C ARG A 6 25.58 13.15 38.69
N ILE A 7 26.87 13.11 38.35
CA ILE A 7 27.35 12.83 36.98
C ILE A 7 27.31 11.31 36.67
N ILE A 8 27.67 10.47 37.65
CA ILE A 8 27.68 9.00 37.51
C ILE A 8 26.24 8.45 37.38
N THR A 9 25.28 9.06 38.07
CA THR A 9 23.86 8.67 38.01
C THR A 9 23.21 9.02 36.68
N CYS A 10 23.50 10.19 36.11
CA CYS A 10 22.98 10.56 34.78
C CYS A 10 23.50 9.65 33.66
N PHE A 11 24.78 9.26 33.70
CA PHE A 11 25.37 8.40 32.67
C PHE A 11 24.77 6.98 32.65
N ASN A 12 24.45 6.44 33.83
CA ASN A 12 23.85 5.11 33.99
C ASN A 12 22.38 5.06 33.54
N ILE A 13 21.64 6.17 33.69
CA ILE A 13 20.24 6.27 33.23
C ILE A 13 20.18 6.31 31.70
N SER A 14 21.05 7.09 31.04
CA SER A 14 21.09 7.18 29.58
C SER A 14 21.45 5.86 28.90
N GLY A 15 22.41 5.10 29.45
CA GLY A 15 22.81 3.79 28.93
C GLY A 15 21.71 2.72 29.08
N ARG A 16 21.00 2.72 30.21
CA ARG A 16 19.89 1.78 30.47
C ARG A 16 18.67 2.05 29.59
N LEU A 17 18.36 3.31 29.33
CA LEU A 17 17.28 3.69 28.42
C LEU A 17 17.58 3.22 26.98
N CYS A 18 18.82 3.37 26.52
CA CYS A 18 19.24 2.94 25.18
C CYS A 18 19.07 1.43 24.96
N ALA A 19 19.47 0.61 25.93
CA ALA A 19 19.30 -0.85 25.87
C ALA A 19 17.82 -1.27 25.87
N ALA A 20 16.96 -0.56 26.62
CA ALA A 20 15.53 -0.83 26.65
C ALA A 20 14.84 -0.51 25.31
N PHE A 21 15.22 0.59 24.65
CA PHE A 21 14.71 0.93 23.31
C PHE A 21 15.13 -0.08 22.24
N ILE A 22 16.38 -0.55 22.29
CA ILE A 22 16.89 -1.57 21.36
C ILE A 22 16.17 -2.91 21.58
N CYS A 23 15.94 -3.31 22.84
CA CYS A 23 15.15 -4.49 23.15
C CYS A 23 13.70 -4.36 22.68
N LEU A 24 13.08 -3.18 22.83
CA LEU A 24 11.74 -2.92 22.33
C LEU A 24 11.67 -3.13 20.82
N MET A 25 12.61 -2.58 20.04
CA MET A 25 12.65 -2.76 18.58
C MET A 25 12.84 -4.22 18.15
N LEU A 26 13.56 -5.02 18.93
CA LEU A 26 13.74 -6.45 18.65
C LEU A 26 12.51 -7.30 19.06
N LEU A 27 11.72 -6.83 20.02
CA LEU A 27 10.52 -7.50 20.52
C LEU A 27 9.27 -7.26 19.67
N PHE A 28 9.29 -6.23 18.81
CA PHE A 28 8.27 -6.04 17.78
C PHE A 28 8.76 -6.67 16.48
N PRO A 29 8.48 -7.96 16.22
CA PRO A 29 8.68 -8.51 14.89
C PRO A 29 7.93 -7.58 13.92
N SER A 30 8.65 -7.09 12.91
CA SER A 30 8.02 -6.41 11.79
C SER A 30 6.84 -7.27 11.35
N THR A 31 5.66 -6.67 11.19
CA THR A 31 4.52 -7.38 10.62
C THR A 31 5.01 -8.09 9.37
N PRO A 32 4.87 -9.43 9.26
CA PRO A 32 5.34 -10.14 8.10
C PRO A 32 4.77 -9.42 6.89
N ALA A 33 5.64 -9.02 5.97
CA ALA A 33 5.20 -8.47 4.70
C ALA A 33 4.34 -9.57 4.07
N VAL A 34 3.02 -9.44 4.20
CA VAL A 34 2.07 -10.34 3.58
C VAL A 34 2.41 -10.25 2.10
N ALA A 35 2.87 -11.37 1.53
CA ALA A 35 3.06 -11.45 0.10
C ALA A 35 1.73 -11.02 -0.52
N ALA A 36 1.74 -9.90 -1.26
CA ALA A 36 0.53 -9.34 -1.84
C ALA A 36 -0.19 -10.47 -2.55
N ASP A 37 -1.32 -10.88 -1.98
CA ASP A 37 -2.08 -11.97 -2.52
C ASP A 37 -2.47 -11.54 -3.92
N ARG A 38 -2.01 -12.27 -4.94
CA ARG A 38 -2.26 -11.89 -6.34
C ARG A 38 -3.73 -12.10 -6.70
N SER A 39 -4.53 -12.69 -5.81
CA SER A 39 -5.99 -12.74 -5.86
C SER A 39 -6.69 -11.64 -5.06
N GLY A 40 -5.95 -10.75 -4.40
CA GLY A 40 -6.53 -9.67 -3.60
C GLY A 40 -7.15 -8.55 -4.45
N ASP A 41 -8.21 -7.94 -3.94
CA ASP A 41 -8.89 -6.80 -4.57
C ASP A 41 -7.93 -5.63 -4.82
N GLU A 42 -6.95 -5.40 -3.94
CA GLU A 42 -5.96 -4.33 -4.12
C GLU A 42 -5.00 -4.60 -5.29
N PHE A 43 -4.62 -5.86 -5.48
CA PHE A 43 -3.79 -6.25 -6.62
C PHE A 43 -4.56 -6.06 -7.92
N LEU A 44 -5.80 -6.55 -7.98
CA LEU A 44 -6.66 -6.40 -9.14
C LEU A 44 -6.93 -4.92 -9.46
N ALA A 45 -7.06 -4.08 -8.43
CA ALA A 45 -7.28 -2.65 -8.59
C ALA A 45 -6.07 -1.97 -9.24
N GLY A 46 -4.87 -2.27 -8.76
CA GLY A 46 -3.64 -1.77 -9.35
C GLY A 46 -3.43 -2.27 -10.78
N TYR A 47 -3.73 -3.54 -11.04
CA TYR A 47 -3.58 -4.13 -12.36
C TYR A 47 -4.53 -3.50 -13.39
N ILE A 48 -5.82 -3.42 -13.08
CA ILE A 48 -6.81 -2.79 -13.97
C ILE A 48 -6.49 -1.31 -14.18
N ALA A 49 -6.15 -0.56 -13.13
CA ALA A 49 -5.75 0.84 -13.25
C ALA A 49 -4.56 1.01 -14.21
N SER A 50 -3.56 0.12 -14.13
CA SER A 50 -2.40 0.16 -15.03
C SER A 50 -2.78 -0.04 -16.51
N ILE A 51 -3.74 -0.91 -16.81
CA ILE A 51 -4.24 -1.14 -18.17
C ILE A 51 -5.01 0.08 -18.67
N LEU A 52 -5.91 0.61 -17.85
CA LEU A 52 -6.69 1.80 -18.20
C LEU A 52 -5.78 3.00 -18.50
N GLU A 53 -4.77 3.24 -17.66
CA GLU A 53 -3.90 4.41 -17.78
C GLU A 53 -2.82 4.25 -18.85
N ARG A 54 -2.14 3.10 -18.90
CA ARG A 54 -0.99 2.90 -19.80
C ARG A 54 -1.42 2.41 -21.17
N ASP A 55 -2.33 1.45 -21.24
CA ASP A 55 -2.63 0.76 -22.49
C ASP A 55 -3.80 1.48 -23.21
N LEU A 56 -4.78 1.96 -22.45
CA LEU A 56 -5.93 2.72 -22.98
C LEU A 56 -5.75 4.24 -22.89
N HIS A 57 -4.69 4.74 -22.26
CA HIS A 57 -4.37 6.17 -22.14
C HIS A 57 -5.46 6.99 -21.44
N TRP A 58 -6.18 6.38 -20.49
CA TRP A 58 -7.18 7.09 -19.70
C TRP A 58 -6.50 7.93 -18.62
N GLU A 59 -6.95 9.17 -18.46
CA GLU A 59 -6.53 9.99 -17.32
C GLU A 59 -7.12 9.45 -16.01
N ARG A 60 -6.33 9.44 -14.94
CA ARG A 60 -6.71 8.90 -13.62
C ARG A 60 -8.00 9.50 -13.06
N ASP A 61 -8.25 10.78 -13.31
CA ASP A 61 -9.44 11.49 -12.81
C ASP A 61 -10.64 11.39 -13.77
N SER A 62 -10.50 10.66 -14.88
CA SER A 62 -11.57 10.48 -15.87
C SER A 62 -12.48 9.27 -15.62
N TYR A 63 -12.18 8.46 -14.60
CA TYR A 63 -12.93 7.26 -14.23
C TYR A 63 -12.88 7.00 -12.72
N ILE A 64 -13.83 6.20 -12.23
CA ILE A 64 -13.80 5.62 -10.89
C ILE A 64 -13.67 4.10 -11.04
N LEU A 65 -12.67 3.51 -10.40
CA LEU A 65 -12.51 2.06 -10.29
C LEU A 65 -12.85 1.60 -8.88
N LYS A 66 -13.78 0.65 -8.76
CA LYS A 66 -14.13 0.00 -7.50
C LYS A 66 -14.05 -1.51 -7.68
N ILE A 67 -13.33 -2.18 -6.80
CA ILE A 67 -13.24 -3.64 -6.77
C ILE A 67 -13.86 -4.15 -5.47
N VAL A 68 -14.72 -5.15 -5.59
CA VAL A 68 -15.35 -5.83 -4.46
C VAL A 68 -15.44 -7.32 -4.77
N ASN A 69 -14.77 -8.16 -3.98
CA ASN A 69 -14.76 -9.62 -4.12
C ASN A 69 -14.38 -10.07 -5.54
N GLY A 70 -13.30 -9.51 -6.10
CA GLY A 70 -12.81 -9.80 -7.45
C GLY A 70 -13.63 -9.17 -8.58
N VAL A 71 -14.73 -8.49 -8.29
CA VAL A 71 -15.57 -7.84 -9.31
C VAL A 71 -15.16 -6.38 -9.46
N ALA A 72 -14.65 -6.02 -10.64
CA ALA A 72 -14.29 -4.65 -10.98
C ALA A 72 -15.48 -3.90 -11.61
N THR A 73 -15.86 -2.78 -10.98
CA THR A 73 -16.81 -1.81 -11.52
C THR A 73 -16.06 -0.56 -11.94
N ILE A 74 -16.16 -0.19 -13.23
CA ILE A 74 -15.58 1.03 -13.79
C ILE A 74 -16.72 1.98 -14.14
N THR A 75 -16.69 3.18 -13.53
CA THR A 75 -17.66 4.24 -13.82
C THR A 75 -16.95 5.37 -14.57
N VAL A 76 -17.50 5.77 -15.71
CA VAL A 76 -16.96 6.88 -16.53
C VAL A 76 -17.93 8.06 -16.45
N PHE A 77 -17.40 9.28 -16.25
CA PHE A 77 -18.21 10.48 -16.05
C PHE A 77 -18.86 11.04 -17.32
N LYS A 78 -18.31 10.67 -18.48
CA LYS A 78 -18.83 11.04 -19.80
C LYS A 78 -19.13 9.77 -20.57
N ASP A 79 -20.34 9.63 -21.09
CA ASP A 79 -20.68 8.50 -21.94
C ASP A 79 -19.87 8.59 -23.24
N ASP A 80 -18.93 7.65 -23.39
CA ASP A 80 -18.04 7.53 -24.53
C ASP A 80 -18.06 6.06 -24.97
N PRO A 81 -18.85 5.72 -26.01
CA PRO A 81 -19.01 4.35 -26.45
C PRO A 81 -17.69 3.74 -26.94
N MET A 82 -16.76 4.53 -27.48
CA MET A 82 -15.45 4.03 -27.91
C MET A 82 -14.59 3.63 -26.72
N ARG A 83 -14.59 4.43 -25.65
CA ARG A 83 -13.86 4.08 -24.42
C ARG A 83 -14.42 2.82 -23.80
N ARG A 84 -15.76 2.69 -23.72
CA ARG A 84 -16.40 1.48 -23.20
C ARG A 84 -16.03 0.22 -23.99
N GLU A 85 -16.06 0.28 -25.32
CA GLU A 85 -15.71 -0.87 -26.15
C GLU A 85 -14.22 -1.23 -26.05
N ALA A 86 -13.33 -0.24 -26.01
CA ALA A 86 -11.89 -0.47 -25.84
C ALA A 86 -11.57 -1.10 -24.48
N ALA A 87 -12.21 -0.65 -23.40
CA ALA A 87 -12.09 -1.25 -22.09
C ALA A 87 -12.64 -2.68 -22.06
N ASP A 88 -13.82 -2.92 -22.62
CA ASP A 88 -14.41 -4.27 -22.68
C ASP A 88 -13.49 -5.23 -23.44
N LYS A 89 -12.89 -4.78 -24.55
CA LYS A 89 -11.96 -5.59 -25.34
C LYS A 89 -10.67 -5.94 -24.59
N GLN A 90 -10.04 -4.97 -23.91
CA GLN A 90 -8.79 -5.20 -23.19
C GLN A 90 -9.01 -5.99 -21.90
N LEU A 91 -10.06 -5.69 -21.15
CA LEU A 91 -10.30 -6.28 -19.84
C LEU A 91 -10.84 -7.72 -19.92
N ARG A 92 -11.56 -8.08 -20.99
CA ARG A 92 -11.98 -9.49 -21.23
C ARG A 92 -10.82 -10.45 -21.47
N ALA A 93 -9.65 -9.94 -21.86
CA ALA A 93 -8.45 -10.77 -22.02
C ALA A 93 -7.78 -11.10 -20.67
N ILE A 94 -8.25 -10.51 -19.57
CA ILE A 94 -7.80 -10.82 -18.23
C ILE A 94 -8.60 -12.03 -17.74
N ASP A 95 -8.04 -13.22 -17.91
CA ASP A 95 -8.55 -14.42 -17.24
C ASP A 95 -8.14 -14.38 -15.75
N GLY A 96 -9.12 -14.60 -14.87
CA GLY A 96 -8.96 -14.69 -13.41
C GLY A 96 -9.65 -15.94 -12.87
#